data_AF-A0A7V9MH30-F1
#
_entry.id   AF-A0A7V9MH30-F1
#
_cell.length_a   1.000
_cell.length_b   1.000
_cell.length_c   1.000
_cell.angle_alpha   90.00
_cell.angle_beta   90.00
_cell.angle_gamma   90.00
#
_symmetry.space_group_name_H-M   'P 1'
#
loop_
_entity.id
_entity.type
_entity.pdbx_description
1 polymer ?
#
loop_
_entity_poly.entity_id
_entity_poly.type
_entity_poly.pdbx_seq_one_letter_code
_entity_poly.pdbx_strand_id
1 'polypeptide(L)'
;MSTVENLQDVENAAGVRHGIVDVDVHPVPRSPGEISQYMQMPFRDRYQGERRSMFNNPVHGSRLDSVPPGGGPKGSDPDFLRRQLIDEYGVAYAIMLPRTFCNIQPDPDYGNSIAAAFNQWLVENWLDQNNDDGAFKGCITINHHDPQHAVREIERWAGHPHIVQVATDSGARAPFGQRQYYPIYEAIVRNGLRLG
;
A
#
# COMPACT_ATOMS: atom_id res chain seq x y z
N MET A 1 -35.38 11.30 -37.46
CA MET A 1 -33.91 11.36 -37.44
C MET A 1 -33.49 11.08 -36.02
N SER A 2 -33.06 9.84 -35.77
CA SER A 2 -32.63 9.36 -34.45
C SER A 2 -31.23 9.90 -34.18
N THR A 3 -31.09 10.59 -33.05
CA THR A 3 -29.80 10.92 -32.45
C THR A 3 -29.20 9.63 -31.95
N VAL A 4 -28.15 9.16 -32.62
CA VAL A 4 -27.28 8.10 -32.10
C VAL A 4 -26.42 8.77 -31.04
N GLU A 5 -26.80 8.61 -29.78
CA GLU A 5 -25.90 8.87 -28.65
C GLU A 5 -24.71 7.91 -28.80
N ASN A 6 -23.51 8.50 -28.80
CA ASN A 6 -22.26 7.80 -28.98
C ASN A 6 -22.07 6.81 -27.81
N LEU A 7 -21.98 5.51 -28.12
CA LEU A 7 -21.86 4.44 -27.12
C LEU A 7 -20.64 4.59 -26.19
N GLN A 8 -19.68 5.44 -26.55
CA GLN A 8 -18.50 5.76 -25.74
C GLN A 8 -18.81 6.62 -24.51
N ASP A 9 -19.90 7.39 -24.54
CA ASP A 9 -20.22 8.34 -23.47
C ASP A 9 -20.91 7.66 -22.26
N VAL A 10 -21.27 6.37 -22.38
CA VAL A 10 -22.01 5.60 -21.36
C VAL A 10 -21.10 4.65 -20.56
N GLU A 11 -19.84 4.41 -20.97
CA GLU A 11 -18.92 3.47 -20.30
C GLU A 11 -18.13 4.06 -19.10
N ASN A 12 -18.23 5.37 -18.85
CA ASN A 12 -17.35 6.08 -17.92
C ASN A 12 -17.98 6.37 -16.53
N ALA A 13 -18.62 5.38 -15.91
CA ALA A 13 -19.04 5.50 -14.51
C ALA A 13 -17.90 5.21 -13.49
N ALA A 14 -16.79 4.62 -13.95
CA ALA A 14 -15.43 4.64 -13.38
C ALA A 14 -14.54 3.94 -14.42
N GLY A 15 -14.09 4.69 -15.42
CA GLY A 15 -13.53 4.13 -16.67
C GLY A 15 -12.32 3.19 -16.47
N VAL A 16 -12.31 2.07 -17.20
CA VAL A 16 -11.15 1.16 -17.26
C VAL A 16 -10.00 1.87 -17.98
N ARG A 17 -8.90 2.11 -17.27
CA ARG A 17 -7.65 2.62 -17.85
C ARG A 17 -6.92 1.51 -18.59
N HIS A 18 -6.43 1.81 -19.79
CA HIS A 18 -5.65 0.88 -20.62
C HIS A 18 -4.19 1.35 -20.67
N GLY A 19 -3.24 0.44 -20.50
CA GLY A 19 -1.81 0.76 -20.55
C GLY A 19 -0.95 -0.10 -19.63
N ILE A 20 0.22 0.41 -19.25
CA ILE A 20 1.18 -0.27 -18.37
C ILE A 20 0.67 -0.23 -16.92
N VAL A 21 0.83 -1.33 -16.21
CA VAL A 21 0.63 -1.41 -14.76
C VAL A 21 2.01 -1.46 -14.11
N ASP A 22 2.33 -0.47 -13.29
CA ASP A 22 3.50 -0.52 -12.41
C ASP A 22 3.12 -1.28 -11.13
N VAL A 23 3.79 -2.41 -10.89
CA VAL A 23 3.45 -3.33 -9.81
C VAL A 23 4.25 -3.10 -8.52
N ASP A 24 5.16 -2.12 -8.49
CA ASP A 24 6.02 -1.87 -7.33
C ASP A 24 6.27 -0.38 -7.07
N VAL A 25 5.27 0.30 -6.53
CA VAL A 25 5.32 1.73 -6.22
C VAL A 25 5.25 1.95 -4.72
N HIS A 26 6.24 2.65 -4.16
CA HIS A 26 6.36 2.81 -2.72
C HIS A 26 5.90 4.20 -2.24
N PRO A 27 4.68 4.34 -1.70
CA PRO A 27 4.32 5.52 -0.93
C PRO A 27 5.04 5.53 0.42
N VAL A 28 5.44 6.72 0.87
CA VAL A 28 6.18 6.92 2.13
C VAL A 28 5.47 7.98 2.98
N PRO A 29 5.24 7.78 4.28
CA PRO A 29 4.69 8.82 5.14
C PRO A 29 5.64 10.00 5.27
N ARG A 30 5.12 11.24 5.32
CA ARG A 30 5.97 12.45 5.47
C ARG A 30 6.68 12.50 6.81
N SER A 31 6.08 11.89 7.83
CA SER A 31 6.63 11.82 9.18
C SER A 31 6.13 10.58 9.92
N PRO A 32 6.81 10.14 11.00
CA PRO A 32 6.29 9.09 11.87
C PRO A 32 4.89 9.38 12.44
N GLY A 33 4.56 10.67 12.61
CA GLY A 33 3.28 11.13 13.14
C GLY A 33 2.09 10.76 12.26
N GLU A 34 2.29 10.70 10.93
CA GLU A 34 1.23 10.29 10.00
C GLU A 34 0.78 8.85 10.22
N ILE A 35 1.65 8.00 10.77
CA ILE A 35 1.32 6.61 11.09
C ILE A 35 0.87 6.48 12.54
N SER A 36 1.58 7.08 13.50
CA SER A 36 1.27 6.91 14.92
C SER A 36 -0.10 7.45 15.30
N GLN A 37 -0.66 8.41 14.56
CA GLN A 37 -2.04 8.87 14.76
C GLN A 37 -3.08 7.76 14.55
N TYR A 38 -2.79 6.72 13.76
CA TYR A 38 -3.69 5.57 13.56
C TYR A 38 -3.47 4.44 14.58
N MET A 39 -2.49 4.58 15.46
CA MET A 39 -2.13 3.56 16.45
C MET A 39 -2.80 3.82 17.80
N GLN A 40 -3.08 2.74 18.53
CA GLN A 40 -3.54 2.81 19.92
C GLN A 40 -2.36 2.81 20.91
N MET A 41 -2.62 3.25 22.14
CA MET A 41 -1.65 3.09 23.23
C MET A 41 -1.48 1.61 23.59
N PRO A 42 -0.26 1.16 23.95
CA PRO A 42 0.97 1.94 24.11
C PRO A 42 1.80 2.11 22.82
N PHE A 43 1.37 1.54 21.69
CA PHE A 43 2.16 1.48 20.48
C PHE A 43 2.33 2.83 19.78
N ARG A 44 1.33 3.72 19.88
CA ARG A 44 1.40 5.10 19.37
C ARG A 44 2.66 5.83 19.86
N ASP A 45 2.94 5.80 21.16
CA ASP A 45 4.09 6.51 21.75
C ASP A 45 5.43 5.82 21.42
N ARG A 46 5.40 4.51 21.16
CA ARG A 46 6.58 3.71 20.79
C ARG A 46 6.99 3.88 19.33
N TYR A 47 6.05 4.25 18.46
CA TYR A 47 6.32 4.37 17.04
C TYR A 47 7.13 5.63 16.73
N GLN A 48 8.27 5.42 16.07
CA GLN A 48 9.26 6.46 15.79
C GLN A 48 9.70 6.42 14.32
N GLY A 49 8.93 5.76 13.46
CA GLY A 49 9.25 5.56 12.05
C GLY A 49 10.22 4.41 11.79
N GLU A 50 10.61 4.28 10.52
CA GLU A 50 11.60 3.30 10.07
C GLU A 50 12.97 3.58 10.72
N ARG A 51 13.55 2.57 11.38
CA ARG A 51 14.90 2.63 11.96
C ARG A 51 15.89 1.71 11.24
N ARG A 52 15.62 1.35 9.98
CA ARG A 52 16.58 0.60 9.16
C ARG A 52 17.69 1.55 8.71
N SER A 53 18.74 1.64 9.51
CA SER A 53 20.12 1.53 9.02
C SER A 53 21.10 2.09 10.02
N MET A 54 22.03 1.23 10.45
CA MET A 54 23.34 1.67 10.93
C MET A 54 24.27 1.98 9.74
N PHE A 55 23.94 1.52 8.53
CA PHE A 55 24.73 1.68 7.31
C PHE A 55 23.82 2.03 6.11
N ASN A 56 23.64 3.32 5.86
CA ASN A 56 22.88 3.78 4.68
C ASN A 56 23.76 3.75 3.42
N ASN A 57 23.24 3.20 2.33
CA ASN A 57 23.84 3.39 1.01
C ASN A 57 23.64 4.86 0.59
N PRO A 58 24.70 5.62 0.26
CA PRO A 58 24.61 7.04 -0.11
C PRO A 58 23.80 7.31 -1.38
N VAL A 59 23.60 6.30 -2.24
CA VAL A 59 22.82 6.40 -3.48
C VAL A 59 21.40 5.84 -3.32
N HIS A 60 21.06 5.29 -2.14
CA HIS A 60 19.75 4.76 -1.73
C HIS A 60 18.74 4.63 -2.87
N GLY A 61 18.47 3.40 -3.36
CA GLY A 61 17.94 3.00 -4.69
C GLY A 61 16.68 3.67 -5.29
N SER A 62 16.25 4.83 -4.80
CA SER A 62 15.31 5.74 -5.41
C SER A 62 16.00 6.70 -6.39
N ARG A 63 15.28 7.09 -7.45
CA ARG A 63 15.72 8.10 -8.41
C ARG A 63 16.14 9.43 -7.73
N LEU A 64 17.11 10.14 -8.29
CA LEU A 64 17.61 11.40 -7.70
C LEU A 64 16.60 12.55 -7.79
N ASP A 65 15.76 12.55 -8.82
CA ASP A 65 14.75 13.56 -9.12
C ASP A 65 13.39 13.33 -8.43
N SER A 66 13.26 12.28 -7.59
CA SER A 66 11.99 11.96 -6.92
C SER A 66 11.79 12.66 -5.57
N VAL A 67 12.60 13.67 -5.25
CA VAL A 67 12.37 14.54 -4.09
C VAL A 67 11.23 15.52 -4.42
N PRO A 68 10.15 15.58 -3.63
CA PRO A 68 9.07 16.53 -3.89
C PRO A 68 9.56 17.98 -3.92
N PRO A 69 9.02 18.85 -4.79
CA PRO A 69 9.41 20.26 -4.89
C PRO A 69 9.25 21.04 -3.57
N GLY A 70 8.25 20.68 -2.75
CA GLY A 70 8.03 21.23 -1.41
C GLY A 70 8.93 20.64 -0.32
N GLY A 71 9.85 19.74 -0.68
CA GLY A 71 10.65 18.95 0.25
C GLY A 71 9.90 17.73 0.82
N GLY A 72 10.61 16.97 1.66
CA GLY A 72 10.10 15.74 2.29
C GLY A 72 10.66 14.46 1.66
N PRO A 73 10.26 13.29 2.18
CA PRO A 73 10.72 12.00 1.66
C PRO A 73 10.29 11.76 0.21
N LYS A 74 11.09 10.98 -0.52
CA LYS A 74 10.73 10.53 -1.87
C LYS A 74 9.50 9.62 -1.78
N GLY A 75 8.50 9.87 -2.63
CA GLY A 75 7.23 9.12 -2.63
C GLY A 75 6.26 9.51 -1.51
N SER A 76 6.44 10.65 -0.83
CA SER A 76 5.52 11.11 0.23
C SER A 76 4.47 12.13 -0.22
N ASP A 77 4.47 12.47 -1.50
CA ASP A 77 3.60 13.48 -2.07
C ASP A 77 2.77 12.86 -3.21
N PRO A 78 1.45 12.63 -3.01
CA PRO A 78 0.61 11.99 -4.00
C PRO A 78 0.57 12.70 -5.35
N ASP A 79 0.49 14.04 -5.35
CA ASP A 79 0.44 14.86 -6.57
C ASP A 79 1.76 14.77 -7.34
N PHE A 80 2.88 14.82 -6.62
CA PHE A 80 4.18 14.71 -7.24
C PHE A 80 4.45 13.30 -7.76
N LEU A 81 4.11 12.26 -6.99
CA LEU A 81 4.24 10.87 -7.44
C LEU A 81 3.40 10.62 -8.69
N ARG A 82 2.15 11.09 -8.69
CA ARG A 82 1.26 11.04 -9.85
C ARG A 82 1.89 11.68 -11.08
N ARG A 83 2.39 12.91 -10.94
CA ARG A 83 3.04 13.62 -12.05
C ARG A 83 4.22 12.85 -12.62
N GLN A 84 5.08 12.34 -11.76
CA GLN A 84 6.32 11.65 -12.17
C GLN A 84 6.07 10.27 -12.78
N LEU A 85 4.99 9.59 -12.40
CA LEU A 85 4.75 8.20 -12.80
C LEU A 85 3.61 8.08 -13.81
N ILE A 86 2.45 8.60 -13.45
CA ILE A 86 1.21 8.46 -14.21
C ILE A 86 1.24 9.43 -15.39
N ASP A 87 1.46 10.73 -15.13
CA ASP A 87 1.32 11.76 -16.16
C ASP A 87 2.51 11.76 -17.14
N GLU A 88 3.74 11.59 -16.63
CA GLU A 88 4.96 11.61 -17.46
C GLU A 88 5.12 10.35 -18.32
N TYR A 89 4.87 9.16 -17.75
CA TYR A 89 5.10 7.88 -18.45
C TYR A 89 3.84 7.20 -18.96
N GLY A 90 2.64 7.77 -18.71
CA GLY A 90 1.38 7.18 -19.14
C GLY A 90 1.06 5.85 -18.44
N VAL A 91 1.55 5.65 -17.21
CA VAL A 91 1.23 4.45 -16.41
C VAL A 91 -0.27 4.45 -16.13
N ALA A 92 -0.94 3.36 -16.49
CA ALA A 92 -2.38 3.24 -16.32
C ALA A 92 -2.74 3.00 -14.85
N TYR A 93 -1.99 2.13 -14.16
CA TYR A 93 -2.21 1.84 -12.75
C TYR A 93 -0.89 1.68 -12.01
N ALA A 94 -0.85 2.14 -10.77
CA ALA A 94 0.28 1.98 -9.87
C ALA A 94 -0.15 1.18 -8.64
N ILE A 95 0.47 0.03 -8.40
CA ILE A 95 0.25 -0.78 -7.20
C ILE A 95 1.09 -0.21 -6.07
N MET A 96 0.42 0.30 -5.06
CA MET A 96 0.98 0.99 -3.92
C MET A 96 1.37 -0.02 -2.83
N LEU A 97 2.67 -0.17 -2.59
CA LEU A 97 3.27 -1.04 -1.57
C LEU A 97 4.01 -0.21 -0.50
N PRO A 98 3.31 0.20 0.58
CA PRO A 98 3.97 0.85 1.71
C PRO A 98 5.03 -0.06 2.34
N ARG A 99 6.20 0.50 2.63
CA ARG A 99 7.27 -0.21 3.34
C ARG A 99 7.07 -0.07 4.86
N THR A 100 6.25 -0.94 5.42
CA THR A 100 5.79 -0.83 6.83
C THR A 100 6.80 -1.37 7.84
N PHE A 101 7.57 -2.39 7.45
CA PHE A 101 8.48 -3.13 8.33
C PHE A 101 7.80 -3.67 9.61
N CYS A 102 6.55 -4.13 9.46
CA CYS A 102 5.83 -4.75 10.56
C CYS A 102 6.39 -6.13 10.94
N ASN A 103 6.96 -6.90 10.00
CA ASN A 103 7.41 -8.28 10.27
C ASN A 103 8.83 -8.37 10.86
N ILE A 104 9.57 -7.27 10.94
CA ILE A 104 10.86 -7.25 11.65
C ILE A 104 10.69 -7.05 13.16
N GLN A 105 9.48 -6.71 13.60
CA GLN A 105 9.23 -6.43 15.01
C GLN A 105 9.23 -7.73 15.83
N PRO A 106 9.92 -7.76 16.99
CA PRO A 106 9.93 -8.94 17.85
C PRO A 106 8.59 -9.14 18.57
N ASP A 107 7.87 -8.06 18.83
CA ASP A 107 6.53 -8.06 19.41
C ASP A 107 5.49 -8.14 18.29
N PRO A 108 4.74 -9.27 18.15
CA PRO A 108 3.76 -9.43 17.09
C PRO A 108 2.59 -8.43 17.21
N ASP A 109 2.21 -8.02 18.42
CA ASP A 109 1.12 -7.05 18.60
C ASP A 109 1.54 -5.65 18.16
N TYR A 110 2.81 -5.31 18.36
CA TYR A 110 3.38 -4.09 17.80
C TYR A 110 3.42 -4.14 16.27
N GLY A 111 3.87 -5.26 15.69
CA GLY A 111 3.83 -5.48 14.24
C GLY A 111 2.41 -5.39 13.66
N ASN A 112 1.43 -5.97 14.35
CA ASN A 112 0.01 -5.88 14.01
C ASN A 112 -0.47 -4.42 13.99
N SER A 113 -0.14 -3.65 15.03
CA SER A 113 -0.53 -2.24 15.11
C SER A 113 0.12 -1.39 14.01
N ILE A 114 1.36 -1.68 13.60
CA ILE A 114 2.02 -0.99 12.49
C ILE A 114 1.31 -1.33 11.17
N ALA A 115 1.05 -2.61 10.90
CA ALA A 115 0.39 -3.04 9.67
C ALA A 115 -0.99 -2.36 9.52
N ALA A 116 -1.81 -2.40 10.57
CA ALA A 116 -3.13 -1.78 10.57
C ALA A 116 -3.08 -0.24 10.37
N ALA A 117 -2.12 0.43 11.01
CA ALA A 117 -1.94 1.87 10.87
C ALA A 117 -1.52 2.28 9.45
N PHE A 118 -0.63 1.52 8.82
CA PHE A 118 -0.21 1.78 7.44
C PHE A 118 -1.33 1.51 6.43
N ASN A 119 -2.14 0.47 6.61
CA ASN A 119 -3.26 0.21 5.73
C ASN A 119 -4.30 1.32 5.81
N GLN A 120 -4.64 1.78 7.03
CA GLN A 120 -5.53 2.92 7.23
C GLN A 120 -4.97 4.20 6.58
N TRP A 121 -3.68 4.50 6.82
CA TRP A 121 -3.01 5.64 6.21
C TRP A 121 -3.01 5.58 4.68
N LEU A 122 -2.71 4.41 4.09
CA LEU A 122 -2.70 4.22 2.64
C LEU A 122 -4.09 4.49 2.07
N VAL A 123 -5.13 3.90 2.66
CA VAL A 123 -6.50 4.08 2.17
C VAL A 123 -6.89 5.56 2.22
N GLU A 124 -6.82 6.19 3.39
CA GLU A 124 -7.29 7.56 3.56
C GLU A 124 -6.49 8.56 2.72
N ASN A 125 -5.16 8.45 2.70
CA ASN A 125 -4.29 9.47 2.14
C ASN A 125 -3.91 9.22 0.68
N TRP A 126 -4.07 7.99 0.16
CA TRP A 126 -3.68 7.67 -1.21
C TRP A 126 -4.81 7.14 -2.06
N LEU A 127 -5.70 6.31 -1.50
CA LEU A 127 -6.74 5.65 -2.30
C LEU A 127 -8.08 6.38 -2.27
N ASP A 128 -8.36 7.15 -1.21
CA ASP A 128 -9.57 7.94 -1.08
C ASP A 128 -9.33 9.38 -1.52
N GLN A 129 -8.53 10.15 -0.77
CA GLN A 129 -8.42 11.60 -0.98
C GLN A 129 -7.67 12.02 -2.25
N ASN A 130 -6.79 11.17 -2.78
CA ASN A 130 -5.84 11.53 -3.84
C ASN A 130 -5.94 10.62 -5.08
N ASN A 131 -7.12 10.05 -5.34
CA ASN A 131 -7.32 9.01 -6.35
C ASN A 131 -8.64 9.10 -7.14
N ASP A 132 -9.12 10.31 -7.43
CA ASP A 132 -10.40 10.52 -8.13
C ASP A 132 -10.51 9.74 -9.46
N ASP A 133 -9.39 9.51 -10.14
CA ASP A 133 -9.29 8.79 -11.41
C ASP A 133 -8.93 7.31 -11.26
N GLY A 134 -8.83 6.81 -10.02
CA GLY A 134 -8.58 5.42 -9.68
C GLY A 134 -7.23 4.85 -10.13
N ALA A 135 -6.23 5.70 -10.42
CA ALA A 135 -4.89 5.27 -10.87
C ALA A 135 -4.17 4.39 -9.83
N PHE A 136 -4.27 4.78 -8.56
CA PHE A 136 -3.60 4.11 -7.46
C PHE A 136 -4.42 2.90 -7.01
N LYS A 137 -3.74 1.76 -6.90
CA LYS A 137 -4.29 0.51 -6.38
C LYS A 137 -3.50 0.09 -5.15
N GLY A 138 -4.18 -0.13 -4.04
CA GLY A 138 -3.54 -0.45 -2.78
C GLY A 138 -3.22 -1.94 -2.61
N CYS A 139 -2.18 -2.16 -1.83
CA CYS A 139 -1.81 -3.45 -1.30
C CYS A 139 -2.02 -3.46 0.23
N ILE A 140 -2.76 -4.45 0.74
CA ILE A 140 -2.92 -4.68 2.18
C ILE A 140 -1.59 -5.24 2.70
N THR A 141 -0.95 -4.53 3.61
CA THR A 141 0.21 -5.07 4.33
C THR A 141 -0.25 -5.88 5.53
N ILE A 142 0.30 -7.09 5.69
CA ILE A 142 0.02 -7.96 6.84
C ILE A 142 1.28 -8.30 7.65
N ASN A 143 1.07 -8.51 8.94
CA ASN A 143 2.05 -9.14 9.82
C ASN A 143 1.86 -10.66 9.80
N HIS A 144 2.77 -11.41 9.16
CA HIS A 144 2.66 -12.86 9.04
C HIS A 144 3.04 -13.62 10.32
N HIS A 145 3.55 -12.95 11.37
CA HIS A 145 3.80 -13.58 12.68
C HIS A 145 2.52 -13.87 13.45
N ASP A 146 1.42 -13.17 13.13
CA ASP A 146 0.08 -13.43 13.66
C ASP A 146 -0.89 -13.69 12.49
N PRO A 147 -1.01 -14.95 12.02
CA PRO A 147 -1.89 -15.30 10.92
C PRO A 147 -3.36 -14.93 11.16
N GLN A 148 -3.83 -14.95 12.40
CA GLN A 148 -5.22 -14.61 12.71
C GLN A 148 -5.46 -13.11 12.60
N HIS A 149 -4.51 -12.28 13.03
CA HIS A 149 -4.57 -10.84 12.80
C HIS A 149 -4.45 -10.50 11.32
N ALA A 150 -3.56 -11.16 10.59
CA ALA A 150 -3.43 -10.99 9.14
C ALA A 150 -4.76 -11.26 8.42
N VAL A 151 -5.48 -12.33 8.78
CA VAL A 151 -6.81 -12.64 8.23
C VAL A 151 -7.80 -11.50 8.49
N ARG A 152 -7.89 -11.00 9.72
CA ARG A 152 -8.79 -9.88 10.06
C ARG A 152 -8.50 -8.62 9.25
N GLU A 153 -7.21 -8.33 9.06
CA GLU A 153 -6.78 -7.17 8.29
C GLU A 153 -7.11 -7.32 6.80
N ILE A 154 -6.97 -8.53 6.25
CA ILE A 154 -7.38 -8.83 4.88
C ILE A 154 -8.89 -8.60 4.72
N GLU A 155 -9.69 -9.17 5.62
CA GLU A 155 -11.16 -9.06 5.57
C GLU A 155 -11.65 -7.63 5.74
N ARG A 156 -10.96 -6.83 6.57
CA ARG A 156 -11.27 -5.42 6.77
C ARG A 156 -11.20 -4.61 5.49
N TRP A 157 -10.20 -4.85 4.65
CA TRP A 157 -9.90 -4.02 3.48
C TRP A 157 -10.28 -4.65 2.14
N ALA A 158 -10.62 -5.94 2.11
CA ALA A 158 -10.98 -6.67 0.90
C ALA A 158 -12.12 -6.03 0.09
N GLY A 159 -13.06 -5.35 0.75
CA GLY A 159 -14.18 -4.68 0.09
C GLY A 159 -13.86 -3.33 -0.54
N HIS A 160 -12.65 -2.80 -0.34
CA HIS A 160 -12.29 -1.48 -0.84
C HIS A 160 -12.04 -1.49 -2.35
N PRO A 161 -12.65 -0.60 -3.17
CA PRO A 161 -12.64 -0.68 -4.63
C PRO A 161 -11.26 -0.51 -5.28
N HIS A 162 -10.29 0.01 -4.52
CA HIS A 162 -8.92 0.20 -4.98
C HIS A 162 -7.92 -0.78 -4.36
N ILE A 163 -8.34 -1.70 -3.50
CA ILE A 163 -7.45 -2.75 -2.96
C ILE A 163 -7.46 -3.94 -3.91
N VAL A 164 -6.27 -4.40 -4.31
CA VAL A 164 -6.14 -5.47 -5.32
C VAL A 164 -5.29 -6.67 -4.86
N GLN A 165 -4.46 -6.49 -3.83
CA GLN A 165 -3.55 -7.55 -3.37
C GLN A 165 -3.18 -7.41 -1.89
N VAL A 166 -2.51 -8.43 -1.37
CA VAL A 166 -1.95 -8.52 -0.03
C VAL A 166 -0.44 -8.70 -0.16
N ALA A 167 0.36 -8.03 0.68
CA ALA A 167 1.80 -8.20 0.73
C ALA A 167 2.29 -8.43 2.17
N THR A 168 3.44 -9.07 2.25
CA THR A 168 4.19 -9.27 3.48
C THR A 168 5.68 -9.21 3.19
N ASP A 169 6.51 -9.08 4.24
CA ASP A 169 7.96 -9.11 4.04
C ASP A 169 8.41 -10.50 3.56
N SER A 170 9.41 -10.54 2.68
CA SER A 170 9.93 -11.80 2.10
C SER A 170 10.67 -12.69 3.11
N GLY A 171 11.11 -12.11 4.24
CA GLY A 171 11.77 -12.83 5.33
C GLY A 171 10.77 -13.32 6.37
N ALA A 172 10.79 -14.62 6.67
CA ALA A 172 9.90 -15.24 7.65
C ALA A 172 10.65 -16.26 8.54
N ARG A 173 10.09 -16.53 9.73
CA ARG A 173 10.66 -17.52 10.68
C ARG A 173 10.57 -18.96 10.17
N ALA A 174 9.61 -19.26 9.31
CA ALA A 174 9.47 -20.54 8.65
C ALA A 174 9.16 -20.33 7.16
N PRO A 175 9.46 -21.31 6.28
CA PRO A 175 9.09 -21.23 4.88
C PRO A 175 7.58 -21.02 4.71
N PHE A 176 7.18 -20.18 3.75
CA PHE A 176 5.77 -19.81 3.52
C PHE A 176 4.85 -20.99 3.16
N GLY A 177 5.39 -22.14 2.77
CA GLY A 177 4.60 -23.37 2.58
C GLY A 177 4.14 -24.05 3.88
N GLN A 178 4.51 -23.55 5.07
CA GLN A 178 4.11 -24.14 6.34
C GLN A 178 2.64 -23.86 6.68
N ARG A 179 1.96 -24.86 7.28
CA ARG A 179 0.52 -24.83 7.60
C ARG A 179 0.09 -23.63 8.43
N GLN A 180 0.99 -23.05 9.23
CA GLN A 180 0.70 -21.85 10.01
C GLN A 180 0.27 -20.64 9.15
N TYR A 181 0.67 -20.59 7.88
CA TYR A 181 0.31 -19.52 6.96
C TYR A 181 -0.96 -19.80 6.14
N TYR A 182 -1.50 -21.03 6.19
CA TYR A 182 -2.67 -21.40 5.38
C TYR A 182 -3.90 -20.52 5.63
N PRO A 183 -4.21 -20.09 6.88
CA PRO A 183 -5.32 -19.18 7.11
C PRO A 183 -5.23 -17.87 6.30
N ILE A 184 -4.01 -17.35 6.10
CA ILE A 184 -3.76 -16.15 5.30
C ILE A 184 -4.14 -16.41 3.84
N TYR A 185 -3.67 -17.53 3.26
CA TYR A 185 -3.97 -17.89 1.88
C TYR A 185 -5.46 -18.15 1.65
N GLU A 186 -6.11 -18.83 2.59
CA GLU A 186 -7.56 -19.07 2.56
C GLU A 186 -8.34 -17.75 2.56
N ALA A 187 -7.93 -16.77 3.38
CA ALA A 187 -8.55 -15.45 3.40
C ALA A 187 -8.31 -14.66 2.11
N ILE A 188 -7.10 -14.72 1.54
CA ILE A 188 -6.77 -14.10 0.24
C ILE A 188 -7.69 -14.66 -0.86
N VAL A 189 -7.79 -15.99 -0.96
CA VAL A 189 -8.61 -16.67 -1.98
C VAL A 189 -10.09 -16.37 -1.77
N ARG A 190 -10.59 -16.45 -0.52
CA ARG A 190 -11.99 -16.16 -0.18
C ARG A 190 -12.42 -14.75 -0.60
N ASN A 191 -11.51 -13.79 -0.52
CA ASN A 191 -11.75 -12.40 -0.89
C ASN A 191 -11.35 -12.05 -2.34
N GLY A 192 -10.96 -13.04 -3.15
CA GLY A 192 -10.59 -12.81 -4.55
C GLY A 192 -9.31 -12.00 -4.75
N LEU A 193 -8.48 -11.83 -3.71
CA LEU A 193 -7.23 -11.08 -3.75
C LEU A 193 -6.05 -11.96 -4.23
N ARG A 194 -4.88 -11.35 -4.41
CA ARG A 194 -3.62 -12.05 -4.71
C ARG A 194 -2.57 -11.75 -3.64
N LEU A 195 -1.64 -12.67 -3.44
CA LEU A 195 -0.42 -12.39 -2.69
C LEU A 195 0.59 -11.78 -3.67
N GLY A 196 1.05 -10.57 -3.38
CA GLY A 196 2.07 -9.84 -4.14
C GLY A 196 3.49 -10.16 -3.69
#